data_AF-A0A645D2I9-F1
#
_entry.id   AF-A0A645D2I9-F1
#
_cell.length_a   1.000
_cell.length_b   1.000
_cell.length_c   1.000
_cell.angle_alpha   90.00
_cell.angle_beta   90.00
_cell.angle_gamma   90.00
#
_symmetry.space_group_name_H-M   'P 1'
#
loop_
_entity.id
_entity.type
_entity.pdbx_description
1 polymer ?
#
loop_
_entity_poly.entity_id
_entity_poly.type
_entity_poly.pdbx_seq_one_letter_code
_entity_poly.pdbx_strand_id
1 'polypeptide(L)'
;MCHLFEKKLSSFFHNTLHRIYYEASKMRSLNKDVQALDDFTKVVQAKVTAGFTNNDDKKKIFEEFENKKKKAEDAKKKLETIKQKVDDLNTPVSKIFDKVVNTHDIKPSEIDIKPDERKTTFITDKYSWLPKSERKLLSQVFTVIENVLSKDMAKNLIDKIDEDLKK
;
A
#
# COMPACT_ATOMS: atom_id res chain seq x y z
N MET A 1 -35.44 33.00 -24.94
CA MET A 1 -35.15 31.57 -25.19
C MET A 1 -33.80 31.14 -24.60
N CYS A 2 -32.74 31.96 -24.71
CA CYS A 2 -31.39 31.64 -24.18
C CYS A 2 -31.31 31.43 -22.66
N HIS A 3 -31.98 32.27 -21.84
CA HIS A 3 -31.93 32.13 -20.38
C HIS A 3 -32.49 30.81 -19.83
N LEU A 4 -33.45 30.19 -20.51
CA LEU A 4 -34.00 28.90 -20.06
C LEU A 4 -33.01 27.76 -20.37
N PHE A 5 -32.33 27.82 -21.50
CA PHE A 5 -31.27 26.89 -21.86
C PHE A 5 -30.08 27.03 -20.91
N GLU A 6 -29.60 28.25 -20.65
CA GLU A 6 -28.51 28.52 -19.70
C GLU A 6 -28.82 28.01 -18.28
N LYS A 7 -30.04 28.23 -17.78
CA LYS A 7 -30.47 27.70 -16.47
C LYS A 7 -30.48 26.18 -16.44
N LYS A 8 -30.99 25.53 -17.49
CA LYS A 8 -30.98 24.06 -17.60
C LYS A 8 -29.56 23.52 -17.72
N LEU A 9 -28.71 24.18 -18.49
CA LEU A 9 -27.31 23.84 -18.68
C LEU A 9 -26.54 23.94 -17.37
N SER A 10 -26.65 25.09 -16.68
CA SER A 10 -26.07 25.31 -15.37
C SER A 10 -26.51 24.24 -14.36
N SER A 11 -27.81 23.93 -14.29
CA SER A 11 -28.33 22.86 -13.43
C SER A 11 -27.76 21.48 -13.79
N PHE A 12 -27.61 21.17 -15.09
CA PHE A 12 -27.00 19.92 -15.53
C PHE A 12 -25.53 19.79 -15.07
N PHE A 13 -24.73 20.85 -15.22
CA PHE A 13 -23.34 20.87 -14.75
C PHE A 13 -23.23 20.72 -13.23
N HIS A 14 -24.01 21.49 -12.47
CA HIS A 14 -23.93 21.48 -11.00
C HIS A 14 -24.50 20.23 -10.36
N ASN A 15 -25.57 19.65 -10.91
CA ASN A 15 -26.25 18.52 -10.27
C ASN A 15 -25.82 17.17 -10.84
N THR A 16 -25.63 17.09 -12.17
CA THR A 16 -25.35 15.82 -12.85
C THR A 16 -23.86 15.60 -13.02
N LEU A 17 -23.16 16.55 -13.68
CA LEU A 17 -21.75 16.35 -14.01
C LEU A 17 -20.85 16.42 -12.77
N HIS A 18 -21.09 17.38 -11.87
CA HIS A 18 -20.35 17.49 -10.61
C HIS A 18 -20.49 16.22 -9.76
N ARG A 19 -21.69 15.64 -9.69
CA ARG A 19 -21.93 14.38 -8.98
C ARG A 19 -21.14 13.23 -9.60
N ILE A 20 -21.17 13.08 -10.93
CA ILE A 20 -20.42 12.05 -11.64
C ILE A 20 -18.91 12.20 -11.39
N TYR A 21 -18.39 13.43 -11.44
CA TYR A 21 -16.99 13.71 -11.16
C TYR A 21 -16.60 13.34 -9.73
N TYR A 22 -17.40 13.73 -8.75
CA TYR A 22 -17.15 13.42 -7.35
C TYR A 22 -17.13 11.91 -7.10
N GLU A 23 -18.12 11.18 -7.63
CA GLU A 23 -18.17 9.72 -7.51
C GLU A 23 -16.98 9.05 -8.19
N ALA A 24 -16.59 9.50 -9.39
CA ALA A 24 -15.41 8.99 -10.10
C ALA A 24 -14.12 9.21 -9.29
N SER A 25 -13.94 10.41 -8.74
CA SER A 25 -12.79 10.75 -7.89
C SER A 25 -12.74 9.87 -6.64
N LYS A 26 -13.90 9.68 -6.00
CA LYS A 26 -14.04 8.81 -4.84
C LYS A 26 -13.72 7.35 -5.16
N MET A 27 -14.27 6.79 -6.24
CA MET A 27 -13.95 5.43 -6.71
C MET A 27 -12.44 5.26 -6.93
N ARG A 28 -11.80 6.25 -7.58
CA ARG A 28 -10.36 6.22 -7.83
C ARG A 28 -9.56 6.21 -6.54
N SER A 29 -9.95 7.03 -5.56
CA SER A 29 -9.29 7.05 -4.25
C SER A 29 -9.43 5.71 -3.53
N LEU A 30 -10.63 5.14 -3.50
CA LEU A 30 -10.88 3.85 -2.85
C LEU A 30 -10.10 2.73 -3.55
N ASN A 31 -10.09 2.72 -4.88
CA ASN A 31 -9.31 1.74 -5.66
C ASN A 31 -7.81 1.87 -5.38
N LYS A 32 -7.29 3.10 -5.21
CA LYS A 32 -5.90 3.36 -4.84
C LYS A 32 -5.56 2.80 -3.46
N ASP A 33 -6.46 2.89 -2.48
CA ASP A 33 -6.24 2.32 -1.15
C ASP A 33 -6.14 0.79 -1.19
N VAL A 34 -6.93 0.13 -2.06
CA VAL A 34 -6.84 -1.32 -2.27
C VAL A 34 -5.53 -1.71 -2.98
N GLN A 35 -5.12 -0.97 -4.03
CA GLN A 35 -3.84 -1.18 -4.71
C GLN A 35 -2.65 -0.99 -3.75
N ALA A 36 -2.71 0.03 -2.88
CA ALA A 36 -1.65 0.32 -1.93
C ALA A 36 -1.42 -0.84 -0.94
N LEU A 37 -2.45 -1.61 -0.59
CA LEU A 37 -2.28 -2.83 0.19
C LEU A 37 -1.55 -3.91 -0.62
N ASP A 38 -1.95 -4.18 -1.86
CA ASP A 38 -1.33 -5.20 -2.70
C ASP A 38 0.16 -4.92 -2.97
N ASP A 39 0.48 -3.68 -3.32
CA ASP A 39 1.87 -3.27 -3.51
C ASP A 39 2.68 -3.38 -2.22
N PHE A 40 2.08 -3.01 -1.08
CA PHE A 40 2.76 -3.12 0.20
C PHE A 40 2.90 -4.57 0.68
N THR A 41 1.96 -5.45 0.33
CA THR A 41 2.01 -6.89 0.61
C THR A 41 3.28 -7.50 0.00
N LYS A 42 3.60 -7.14 -1.25
CA LYS A 42 4.84 -7.56 -1.92
C LYS A 42 6.08 -7.04 -1.18
N VAL A 43 6.05 -5.81 -0.70
CA VAL A 43 7.15 -5.22 0.10
C VAL A 43 7.35 -5.97 1.41
N VAL A 44 6.27 -6.28 2.14
CA VAL A 44 6.33 -7.04 3.40
C VAL A 44 6.89 -8.44 3.14
N GLN A 45 6.42 -9.15 2.12
CA GLN A 45 6.93 -10.48 1.77
C GLN A 45 8.42 -10.46 1.40
N ALA A 46 8.86 -9.45 0.64
CA ALA A 46 10.27 -9.25 0.33
C ALA A 46 11.10 -9.02 1.60
N LYS A 47 10.62 -8.20 2.54
CA LYS A 47 11.29 -7.95 3.83
C LYS A 47 11.33 -9.18 4.73
N VAL A 48 10.24 -9.96 4.79
CA VAL A 48 10.20 -11.24 5.54
C VAL A 48 11.26 -12.21 5.00
N THR A 49 11.47 -12.24 3.68
CA THR A 49 12.45 -13.11 3.03
C THR A 49 13.89 -12.60 3.20
N ALA A 50 14.11 -11.29 3.01
CA ALA A 50 15.43 -10.66 3.10
C ALA A 50 15.94 -10.51 4.55
N GLY A 51 15.03 -10.46 5.52
CA GLY A 51 15.30 -10.23 6.93
C GLY A 51 15.08 -8.78 7.36
N PHE A 52 14.95 -8.58 8.67
CA PHE A 52 14.74 -7.27 9.29
C PHE A 52 16.05 -6.66 9.79
N THR A 53 16.12 -5.33 9.84
CA THR A 53 17.30 -4.64 10.39
C THR A 53 17.37 -4.83 11.91
N ASN A 54 16.23 -4.70 12.57
CA ASN A 54 16.05 -4.86 14.01
C ASN A 54 14.57 -5.17 14.34
N ASN A 55 14.26 -5.35 15.62
CA ASN A 55 12.88 -5.63 16.06
C ASN A 55 11.91 -4.46 15.85
N ASP A 56 12.39 -3.21 15.92
CA ASP A 56 11.56 -2.03 15.71
C ASP A 56 11.13 -1.87 14.25
N ASP A 57 12.02 -2.20 13.31
CA ASP A 57 11.75 -2.27 11.86
C ASP A 57 10.68 -3.32 11.57
N LYS A 58 10.81 -4.52 12.16
CA LYS A 58 9.75 -5.55 12.12
C LYS A 58 8.42 -5.00 12.63
N LYS A 59 8.42 -4.37 13.81
CA LYS A 59 7.18 -3.83 14.40
C LYS A 59 6.54 -2.77 13.49
N LYS A 60 7.32 -1.80 13.02
CA LYS A 60 6.85 -0.71 12.15
C LYS A 60 6.24 -1.23 10.85
N ILE A 61 6.87 -2.22 10.20
CA ILE A 61 6.37 -2.70 8.92
C ILE A 61 5.06 -3.47 9.06
N PHE A 62 4.89 -4.26 10.14
CA PHE A 62 3.64 -4.94 10.44
C PHE A 62 2.53 -3.97 10.91
N GLU A 63 2.87 -2.93 11.67
CA GLU A 63 1.93 -1.87 12.02
C GLU A 63 1.45 -1.09 10.77
N GLU A 64 2.35 -0.76 9.86
CA GLU A 64 1.99 -0.12 8.58
C GLU A 64 1.12 -1.04 7.72
N PHE A 65 1.42 -2.34 7.71
CA PHE A 65 0.64 -3.34 6.99
C PHE A 65 -0.79 -3.41 7.52
N GLU A 66 -0.97 -3.54 8.84
CA GLU A 66 -2.29 -3.57 9.47
C GLU A 66 -3.10 -2.30 9.20
N ASN A 67 -2.44 -1.14 9.23
CA ASN A 67 -3.10 0.13 8.91
C ASN A 67 -3.56 0.20 7.45
N LYS A 68 -2.74 -0.28 6.50
CA LYS A 68 -3.13 -0.36 5.08
C LYS A 68 -4.21 -1.41 4.84
N LYS A 69 -4.16 -2.53 5.55
CA LYS A 69 -5.17 -3.60 5.47
C LYS A 69 -6.55 -3.07 5.87
N LYS A 70 -6.66 -2.43 7.04
CA LYS A 70 -7.92 -1.81 7.50
C LYS A 70 -8.47 -0.80 6.49
N LYS A 71 -7.61 0.08 5.95
CA LYS A 71 -8.03 1.05 4.93
C LYS A 71 -8.54 0.37 3.66
N ALA A 72 -7.86 -0.66 3.19
CA ALA A 72 -8.25 -1.42 2.01
C ALA A 72 -9.55 -2.21 2.22
N GLU A 73 -9.76 -2.81 3.40
CA GLU A 73 -11.01 -3.49 3.75
C GLU A 73 -12.20 -2.52 3.72
N ASP A 74 -12.06 -1.34 4.34
CA ASP A 74 -13.09 -0.30 4.33
C ASP A 74 -13.32 0.25 2.90
N ALA A 75 -12.25 0.40 2.13
CA ALA A 75 -12.34 0.85 0.74
C ALA A 75 -13.08 -0.17 -0.14
N LYS A 76 -12.78 -1.46 0.03
CA LYS A 76 -13.44 -2.55 -0.70
C LYS A 76 -14.93 -2.61 -0.40
N LYS A 77 -15.33 -2.55 0.88
CA LYS A 77 -16.75 -2.51 1.29
C LYS A 77 -17.49 -1.32 0.65
N LYS A 78 -16.85 -0.15 0.60
CA LYS A 78 -17.42 1.05 -0.04
C LYS A 78 -17.56 0.87 -1.55
N LEU A 79 -16.57 0.28 -2.22
CA LEU A 79 -16.64 -0.02 -3.65
C LEU A 79 -17.76 -1.03 -3.96
N GLU A 80 -17.92 -2.07 -3.15
CA GLU A 80 -19.03 -3.04 -3.29
C GLU A 80 -20.40 -2.37 -3.11
N THR A 81 -20.54 -1.48 -2.12
CA THR A 81 -21.76 -0.69 -1.93
C THR A 81 -22.06 0.21 -3.13
N ILE A 82 -21.03 0.81 -3.73
CA ILE A 82 -21.18 1.64 -4.94
C ILE A 82 -21.61 0.76 -6.11
N LYS A 83 -20.99 -0.41 -6.28
CA LYS A 83 -21.33 -1.37 -7.34
C LYS A 83 -22.80 -1.80 -7.23
N GLN A 84 -23.26 -2.20 -6.06
CA GLN A 84 -24.65 -2.60 -5.82
C GLN A 84 -25.67 -1.50 -6.18
N LYS A 85 -25.33 -0.23 -5.93
CA LYS A 85 -26.21 0.91 -6.26
C LYS A 85 -26.30 1.19 -7.77
N VAL A 86 -25.39 0.63 -8.55
CA VAL A 86 -25.11 1.04 -9.92
C VAL A 86 -25.34 -0.12 -10.91
N ASP A 87 -25.23 -1.37 -10.47
CA ASP A 87 -25.49 -2.58 -11.29
C ASP A 87 -26.93 -2.62 -11.87
N ASP A 88 -27.91 -1.97 -11.24
CA ASP A 88 -29.31 -1.95 -11.70
C ASP A 88 -29.61 -0.84 -12.73
N LEU A 89 -28.70 0.09 -12.95
CA LEU A 89 -28.94 1.29 -13.73
C LEU A 89 -27.75 1.51 -14.68
N ASN A 90 -27.93 1.20 -15.97
CA ASN A 90 -26.94 1.40 -17.05
C ASN A 90 -26.55 2.88 -17.22
N THR A 91 -25.85 3.42 -16.23
CA THR A 91 -25.61 4.83 -15.98
C THR A 91 -24.18 5.19 -16.32
N PRO A 92 -23.87 6.47 -16.58
CA PRO A 92 -22.49 6.92 -16.76
C PRO A 92 -21.56 6.53 -15.59
N VAL A 93 -22.11 6.46 -14.37
CA VAL A 93 -21.38 6.08 -13.15
C VAL A 93 -20.96 4.60 -13.19
N SER A 94 -21.82 3.70 -13.72
CA SER A 94 -21.50 2.27 -13.93
C SER A 94 -20.30 2.08 -14.84
N LYS A 95 -20.33 2.73 -16.00
CA LYS A 95 -19.23 2.66 -16.98
C LYS A 95 -17.91 3.20 -16.43
N ILE A 96 -17.98 4.21 -15.57
CA ILE A 96 -16.79 4.75 -14.89
C ILE A 96 -16.27 3.75 -13.87
N PHE A 97 -17.15 3.12 -13.09
CA PHE A 97 -16.78 2.12 -12.10
C PHE A 97 -15.95 1.00 -12.74
N ASP A 98 -16.45 0.38 -13.81
CA ASP A 98 -15.77 -0.71 -14.51
C ASP A 98 -14.40 -0.30 -15.08
N LYS A 99 -14.26 0.97 -15.46
CA LYS A 99 -13.01 1.49 -16.03
C LYS A 99 -11.99 1.90 -14.98
N VAL A 100 -12.44 2.41 -13.84
CA VAL A 100 -11.57 2.97 -12.78
C VAL A 100 -11.19 1.89 -11.76
N VAL A 101 -12.11 1.00 -11.44
CA VAL A 101 -11.91 -0.06 -10.46
C VAL A 101 -11.32 -1.26 -11.18
N ASN A 102 -10.04 -1.54 -10.93
CA ASN A 102 -9.32 -2.68 -11.49
C ASN A 102 -8.87 -3.67 -10.40
N THR A 103 -9.27 -3.45 -9.16
CA THR A 103 -8.89 -4.26 -8.00
C THR A 103 -9.95 -5.28 -7.60
N HIS A 104 -10.72 -5.78 -8.57
CA HIS A 104 -11.82 -6.71 -8.31
C HIS A 104 -11.36 -8.00 -7.62
N ASP A 105 -10.23 -8.54 -8.06
CA ASP A 105 -9.67 -9.81 -7.56
C ASP A 105 -8.96 -9.67 -6.21
N ILE A 106 -8.64 -8.45 -5.79
CA ILE A 106 -7.94 -8.20 -4.53
C ILE A 106 -8.95 -8.30 -3.40
N LYS A 107 -8.72 -9.24 -2.49
CA LYS A 107 -9.53 -9.44 -1.29
C LYS A 107 -8.71 -9.15 -0.04
N PRO A 108 -8.73 -7.91 0.48
CA PRO A 108 -7.95 -7.51 1.65
C PRO A 108 -8.12 -8.43 2.87
N SER A 109 -9.33 -8.97 3.07
CA SER A 109 -9.67 -9.87 4.17
C SER A 109 -8.96 -11.23 4.11
N GLU A 110 -8.60 -11.71 2.92
CA GLU A 110 -7.91 -12.99 2.73
C GLU A 110 -6.38 -12.84 2.87
N ILE A 111 -5.86 -11.61 2.86
CA ILE A 111 -4.43 -11.34 3.02
C ILE A 111 -4.09 -11.31 4.51
N ASP A 112 -3.54 -12.41 5.04
CA ASP A 112 -3.06 -12.51 6.41
C ASP A 112 -1.55 -12.75 6.43
N ILE A 113 -0.77 -11.68 6.59
CA ILE A 113 0.67 -11.76 6.83
C ILE A 113 0.91 -11.44 8.29
N LYS A 114 1.20 -12.47 9.08
CA LYS A 114 1.54 -12.33 10.49
C LYS A 114 3.04 -12.40 10.72
N PRO A 115 3.57 -11.64 11.70
CA PRO A 115 4.93 -11.84 12.16
C PRO A 115 5.06 -13.25 12.76
N ASP A 116 6.01 -14.05 12.27
CA ASP A 116 6.39 -15.28 12.96
C ASP A 116 7.01 -14.89 14.32
N GLU A 117 6.38 -15.34 15.40
CA GLU A 117 6.82 -15.09 16.78
C GLU A 117 8.00 -15.97 17.17
N ARG A 118 8.21 -17.11 16.50
CA ARG A 118 9.20 -18.11 16.88
C ARG A 118 10.56 -17.88 16.25
N LYS A 119 10.61 -17.27 15.06
CA LYS A 119 11.86 -17.05 14.33
C LYS A 119 11.83 -15.72 13.58
N THR A 120 12.61 -14.75 14.07
CA THR A 120 12.86 -13.50 13.34
C THR A 120 14.21 -13.62 12.64
N THR A 121 14.19 -13.57 11.31
CA THR A 121 15.42 -13.48 10.51
C THR A 121 15.87 -12.02 10.46
N PHE A 122 17.08 -11.74 10.90
CA PHE A 122 17.71 -10.44 10.75
C PHE A 122 18.59 -10.43 9.50
N ILE A 123 18.75 -9.25 8.88
CA ILE A 123 19.64 -9.07 7.72
C ILE A 123 21.06 -9.51 8.07
N THR A 124 21.49 -9.36 9.33
CA THR A 124 22.83 -9.74 9.78
C THR A 124 22.99 -11.24 10.05
N ASP A 125 21.92 -12.02 10.03
CA ASP A 125 22.01 -13.48 10.23
C ASP A 125 22.72 -14.19 9.07
N LYS A 126 22.75 -13.58 7.87
CA LYS A 126 23.53 -14.08 6.73
C LYS A 126 25.04 -14.05 6.96
N TYR A 127 25.52 -13.22 7.89
CA TYR A 127 26.92 -13.17 8.27
C TYR A 127 27.20 -14.09 9.46
N SER A 128 26.77 -15.35 9.40
CA SER A 128 26.91 -16.30 10.51
C SER A 128 28.38 -16.58 10.88
N TRP A 129 29.32 -16.26 9.99
CA TRP A 129 30.76 -16.31 10.24
C TRP A 129 31.24 -15.21 11.21
N LEU A 130 30.48 -14.12 11.36
CA LEU A 130 30.77 -13.05 12.32
C LEU A 130 30.36 -13.45 13.75
N PRO A 131 31.17 -13.12 14.77
CA PRO A 131 30.77 -13.18 16.16
C PRO A 131 29.45 -12.44 16.42
N LYS A 132 28.68 -12.91 17.41
CA LYS A 132 27.38 -12.32 17.76
C LYS A 132 27.47 -10.82 18.11
N SER A 133 28.55 -10.40 18.74
CA SER A 133 28.83 -8.99 19.05
C SER A 133 28.96 -8.13 17.79
N GLU A 134 29.70 -8.62 16.79
CA GLU A 134 29.93 -7.91 15.53
C GLU A 134 28.66 -7.85 14.68
N ARG A 135 27.87 -8.92 14.62
CA ARG A 135 26.54 -8.91 13.98
C ARG A 135 25.59 -7.90 14.64
N LYS A 136 25.66 -7.76 15.97
CA LYS A 136 24.85 -6.77 16.70
C LYS A 136 25.29 -5.34 16.37
N LEU A 137 26.59 -5.08 16.32
CA LEU A 137 27.14 -3.79 15.91
C LEU A 137 26.72 -3.46 14.47
N LEU A 138 26.81 -4.42 13.55
CA LEU A 138 26.41 -4.23 12.16
C LEU A 138 24.92 -3.90 12.01
N SER A 139 24.05 -4.55 12.79
CA SER A 139 22.61 -4.21 12.85
C SER A 139 22.37 -2.79 13.36
N GLN A 140 23.14 -2.33 14.35
CA GLN A 140 23.08 -0.94 14.82
C GLN A 140 23.55 0.05 13.75
N VAL A 141 24.64 -0.26 13.02
CA VAL A 141 25.13 0.56 11.91
C VAL A 141 24.07 0.68 10.82
N PHE A 142 23.47 -0.43 10.39
CA PHE A 142 22.37 -0.41 9.41
C PHE A 142 21.19 0.43 9.90
N THR A 143 20.84 0.33 11.19
CA THR A 143 19.78 1.16 11.79
C THR A 143 20.12 2.66 11.72
N VAL A 144 21.36 3.05 12.00
CA VAL A 144 21.81 4.46 11.91
C VAL A 144 21.74 4.95 10.47
N ILE A 145 22.17 4.13 9.52
CA ILE A 145 22.11 4.44 8.08
C ILE A 145 20.67 4.69 7.64
N GLU A 146 19.74 3.80 7.99
CA GLU A 146 18.31 3.94 7.67
C GLU A 146 17.66 5.17 8.31
N ASN A 147 18.15 5.61 9.48
CA ASN A 147 17.59 6.76 10.18
C ASN A 147 18.08 8.11 9.62
N VAL A 148 19.30 8.17 9.06
CA VAL A 148 19.92 9.41 8.60
C VAL A 148 19.74 9.63 7.10
N LEU A 149 19.66 8.56 6.31
CA LEU A 149 19.58 8.64 4.85
C LEU A 149 18.16 8.43 4.33
N SER A 150 17.90 8.90 3.10
CA SER A 150 16.70 8.53 2.35
C SER A 150 16.66 7.02 2.08
N LYS A 151 15.47 6.44 1.90
CA LYS A 151 15.29 4.99 1.68
C LYS A 151 16.20 4.43 0.58
N ASP A 152 16.30 5.14 -0.55
CA ASP A 152 17.10 4.69 -1.70
C ASP A 152 18.60 4.77 -1.41
N MET A 153 19.06 5.83 -0.75
CA MET A 153 20.48 5.98 -0.36
C MET A 153 20.88 5.00 0.74
N ALA A 154 20.03 4.80 1.74
CA ALA A 154 20.23 3.83 2.81
C ALA A 154 20.37 2.42 2.23
N LYS A 155 19.45 2.03 1.35
CA LYS A 155 19.49 0.74 0.66
C LYS A 155 20.77 0.58 -0.15
N ASN A 156 21.13 1.55 -0.98
CA ASN A 156 22.34 1.50 -1.79
C ASN A 156 23.61 1.30 -0.94
N LEU A 157 23.74 2.05 0.16
CA LEU A 157 24.87 1.92 1.06
C LEU A 157 24.91 0.57 1.79
N ILE A 158 23.76 0.08 2.26
CA ILE A 158 23.67 -1.25 2.91
C ILE A 158 24.01 -2.35 1.91
N ASP A 159 23.51 -2.27 0.68
CA ASP A 159 23.80 -3.22 -0.39
C ASP A 159 25.31 -3.21 -0.72
N LYS A 160 25.95 -2.03 -0.72
CA LYS A 160 27.41 -1.93 -0.93
C LYS A 160 28.21 -2.54 0.22
N ILE A 161 27.80 -2.31 1.46
CA ILE A 161 28.40 -2.96 2.63
C ILE A 161 28.21 -4.49 2.55
N ASP A 162 27.04 -4.96 2.09
CA ASP A 162 26.78 -6.39 1.87
C ASP A 162 27.67 -6.98 0.77
N GLU A 163 27.90 -6.28 -0.34
CA GLU A 163 28.86 -6.69 -1.38
C GLU A 163 30.27 -6.85 -0.82
N ASP A 164 30.75 -5.89 -0.02
CA ASP A 164 32.11 -5.93 0.53
C ASP A 164 32.25 -7.01 1.63
N LEU A 165 31.15 -7.36 2.32
CA LEU A 165 31.11 -8.42 3.33
C LEU A 165 30.85 -9.81 2.74
N LYS A 166 30.35 -9.90 1.50
CA LYS A 166 30.29 -11.15 0.72
C LYS A 166 31.71 -11.49 0.25
N LYS A 167 32.38 -12.36 1.01
CA LYS A 167 33.57 -13.05 0.54
C LYS A 167 33.24 -14.00 -0.60
#